data_AF-B6VUQ9-F1
#
_entry.id   AF-B6VUQ9-F1
#
_cell.length_a   1.000
_cell.length_b   1.000
_cell.length_c   1.000
_cell.angle_alpha   90.00
_cell.angle_beta   90.00
_cell.angle_gamma   90.00
#
_symmetry.space_group_name_H-M   'P 1'
#
loop_
_entity.id
_entity.type
_entity.pdbx_description
1 polymer ?
#
loop_
_entity_poly.entity_id
_entity_poly.type
_entity_poly.pdbx_seq_one_letter_code
_entity_poly.pdbx_strand_id
1 'polypeptide(L)'
;MYKKSILSLMVMLLFVATSCNSEEPAAIEPGGTISGDAGKTLIVYFSWGGNTRTVANHIHDLIGGDIVEVEMVVPYPDTYEEVT
;
A
#
# COMPACT_ATOMS: atom_id res chain seq x y z
N MET A 1 -33.44 -34.49 29.34
CA MET A 1 -33.68 -33.07 28.99
C MET A 1 -32.40 -32.31 28.68
N TYR A 2 -31.27 -32.61 29.34
CA TYR A 2 -29.94 -32.03 29.04
C TYR A 2 -29.47 -32.27 27.59
N LYS A 3 -29.73 -33.45 27.00
CA LYS A 3 -29.31 -33.79 25.62
C LYS A 3 -29.88 -32.83 24.56
N LYS A 4 -31.16 -32.45 24.72
CA LYS A 4 -31.89 -31.54 23.82
C LYS A 4 -31.45 -30.09 24.02
N SER A 5 -31.16 -29.71 25.27
CA SER A 5 -30.61 -28.41 25.63
C SER A 5 -29.15 -28.22 25.17
N ILE A 6 -28.32 -29.27 25.23
CA ILE A 6 -26.94 -29.27 24.72
C ILE A 6 -26.92 -29.26 23.17
N LEU A 7 -27.81 -30.02 22.53
CA LEU A 7 -27.96 -30.01 21.07
C LEU A 7 -28.44 -28.63 20.56
N SER A 8 -29.32 -27.97 21.31
CA SER A 8 -29.75 -26.59 21.03
C SER A 8 -28.60 -25.57 21.17
N LEU A 9 -27.68 -25.78 22.12
CA LEU A 9 -26.53 -24.91 22.34
C LEU A 9 -25.49 -25.04 21.21
N MET A 10 -25.23 -26.25 20.71
CA MET A 10 -24.30 -26.47 19.60
C MET A 10 -24.85 -25.96 18.25
N VAL A 11 -26.17 -26.04 18.02
CA VAL A 11 -26.80 -25.50 16.80
C VAL A 11 -26.78 -23.97 16.77
N MET A 12 -26.87 -23.32 17.94
CA MET A 12 -26.77 -21.87 18.05
C MET A 12 -25.33 -21.36 17.84
N LEU A 13 -24.33 -22.17 18.21
CA LEU A 13 -22.90 -21.86 18.01
C LEU A 13 -22.48 -21.92 16.52
N LEU A 14 -23.16 -22.76 15.73
CA LEU A 14 -22.90 -22.92 14.29
C LEU A 14 -23.45 -21.76 13.44
N PHE A 15 -24.46 -21.03 13.92
CA PHE A 15 -25.05 -19.88 13.22
C PHE A 15 -24.19 -18.61 13.28
N VAL A 16 -23.30 -18.50 14.27
CA VAL A 16 -22.40 -17.33 14.43
C VAL A 16 -21.20 -17.40 13.47
N ALA A 17 -20.81 -18.59 13.03
CA ALA A 17 -19.61 -18.78 12.19
C ALA A 17 -19.84 -18.53 10.69
N THR A 18 -21.08 -18.35 10.23
CA THR A 18 -21.41 -18.20 8.79
C THR A 18 -21.74 -16.76 8.38
N SER A 19 -21.56 -15.76 9.25
CA SER A 19 -21.63 -14.35 8.86
C SER A 19 -20.28 -13.87 8.32
N CYS A 20 -19.88 -14.35 7.15
CA CYS A 20 -19.02 -13.57 6.26
C CYS A 20 -19.94 -12.88 5.26
N ASN A 21 -20.34 -11.65 5.59
CA ASN A 21 -20.87 -10.73 4.58
C ASN A 21 -19.64 -10.08 3.92
N SER A 22 -19.25 -10.56 2.75
CA SER A 22 -18.25 -9.88 1.92
C SER A 22 -18.93 -8.74 1.16
N GLU A 23 -19.35 -7.71 1.88
CA GLU A 23 -19.55 -6.40 1.27
C GLU A 23 -18.19 -5.72 1.28
N GLU A 24 -17.54 -5.72 0.12
CA GLU A 24 -16.32 -4.98 -0.15
C GLU A 24 -16.61 -3.48 0.04
N PRO A 25 -16.09 -2.83 1.10
CA PRO A 25 -16.04 -1.39 1.13
C PRO A 25 -14.91 -1.03 0.17
N ALA A 26 -15.23 -0.33 -0.91
CA ALA A 26 -14.25 0.44 -1.67
C ALA A 26 -13.76 1.61 -0.76
N ALA A 27 -13.02 1.26 0.28
CA ALA A 27 -12.22 2.18 1.05
C ALA A 27 -10.91 2.34 0.29
N ILE A 28 -10.70 3.54 -0.28
CA ILE A 28 -9.35 3.96 -0.61
C ILE A 28 -8.64 4.16 0.73
N GLU A 29 -8.03 3.09 1.22
CA GLU A 29 -7.10 3.13 2.34
C GLU A 29 -5.78 3.74 1.83
N PRO A 30 -5.35 4.90 2.35
CA PRO A 30 -4.02 5.42 2.07
C PRO A 30 -3.02 4.56 2.87
N GLY A 31 -2.67 3.39 2.36
CA GLY A 31 -1.79 2.45 3.05
C GLY A 31 -2.09 0.99 2.78
N GLY A 32 -2.33 0.63 1.51
CA GLY A 32 -2.33 -0.78 1.11
C GLY A 32 -1.00 -1.41 1.50
N THR A 33 -1.02 -2.29 2.50
CA THR A 33 0.12 -3.15 2.82
C THR A 33 0.34 -4.08 1.65
N ILE A 34 1.26 -3.69 0.76
CA ILE A 34 1.78 -4.57 -0.27
C ILE A 34 2.39 -5.79 0.41
N SER A 35 1.64 -6.86 0.37
CA SER A 35 1.88 -8.06 1.18
C SER A 35 3.07 -8.82 0.62
N GLY A 36 4.29 -8.58 1.14
CA GLY A 36 5.46 -9.49 1.17
C GLY A 36 6.03 -10.04 -0.15
N ASP A 37 5.30 -9.90 -1.25
CA ASP A 37 5.64 -10.16 -2.63
C ASP A 37 5.27 -8.87 -3.37
N ALA A 38 5.91 -7.76 -2.98
CA ALA A 38 6.11 -6.70 -3.93
C ALA A 38 6.78 -7.41 -5.11
N GLY A 39 6.11 -7.49 -6.25
CA GLY A 39 6.71 -8.03 -7.46
C GLY A 39 8.00 -7.27 -7.80
N LYS A 40 8.49 -7.38 -9.03
CA LYS A 40 9.62 -6.53 -9.44
C LYS A 40 9.17 -5.06 -9.54
N THR A 41 9.06 -4.37 -8.40
CA THR A 41 8.71 -2.97 -8.25
C THR A 41 9.95 -2.16 -8.55
N LEU A 42 9.79 -1.19 -9.45
CA LEU A 42 10.82 -0.22 -9.80
C LEU A 42 10.27 1.19 -9.57
N ILE A 43 10.94 1.93 -8.70
CA ILE A 43 10.65 3.33 -8.41
C ILE A 43 11.54 4.19 -9.31
N VAL A 44 10.94 4.88 -10.28
CA VAL A 44 11.62 5.79 -11.20
C VAL A 44 11.24 7.22 -10.85
N TYR A 45 12.20 8.10 -10.55
CA TYR A 45 11.91 9.49 -10.21
C TYR A 45 12.93 10.48 -10.79
N PHE A 46 12.52 11.73 -10.95
CA PHE A 46 13.41 12.86 -11.27
C PHE A 46 13.40 13.85 -10.10
N SER A 47 14.55 14.40 -9.75
CA SER A 47 14.62 15.48 -8.76
C SER A 47 15.66 16.53 -9.13
N TRP A 48 15.19 17.76 -9.34
CA TRP A 48 16.10 18.90 -9.51
C TRP A 48 16.56 19.45 -8.16
N GLY A 49 15.64 20.02 -7.36
CA GLY A 49 15.93 20.57 -6.02
C GLY A 49 15.88 19.57 -4.85
N GLY A 50 15.80 18.26 -5.13
CA GLY A 50 15.84 17.21 -4.10
C GLY A 50 14.51 16.83 -3.42
N ASN A 51 13.43 17.60 -3.60
CA ASN A 51 12.13 17.28 -2.96
C ASN A 51 11.60 15.90 -3.35
N THR A 52 11.55 15.62 -4.65
CA THR A 52 11.10 14.32 -5.17
C THR A 52 12.02 13.18 -4.73
N ARG A 53 13.34 13.43 -4.64
CA ARG A 53 14.31 12.45 -4.11
C ARG A 53 13.93 12.05 -2.69
N THR A 54 13.63 13.02 -1.83
CA THR A 54 13.21 12.76 -0.45
C THR A 54 11.95 11.88 -0.39
N VAL A 55 10.93 12.20 -1.19
CA VAL A 55 9.69 11.42 -1.21
C VAL A 55 9.90 10.02 -1.80
N ALA A 56 10.68 9.89 -2.87
CA ALA A 56 10.96 8.60 -3.51
C ALA A 56 11.70 7.64 -2.57
N ASN A 57 12.68 8.15 -1.80
CA ASN A 57 13.36 7.36 -0.77
C ASN A 57 12.40 6.95 0.35
N HIS A 58 11.52 7.84 0.79
CA HIS A 58 10.53 7.50 1.80
C HIS A 58 9.57 6.38 1.34
N ILE A 59 9.14 6.43 0.07
CA ILE A 59 8.34 5.36 -0.53
C ILE A 59 9.17 4.06 -0.56
N HIS A 60 10.39 4.09 -1.10
CA HIS A 60 11.29 2.93 -1.13
C HIS A 60 11.48 2.28 0.24
N ASP A 61 11.65 3.07 1.31
CA ASP A 61 11.82 2.55 2.67
C ASP A 61 10.55 1.84 3.19
N LEU A 62 9.37 2.27 2.74
CA LEU A 62 8.09 1.67 3.12
C LEU A 62 7.77 0.40 2.33
N ILE A 63 8.14 0.38 1.04
CA ILE A 63 7.66 -0.66 0.10
C ILE A 63 8.74 -1.58 -0.47
N GLY A 64 10.01 -1.23 -0.33
CA GLY A 64 11.13 -1.89 -1.00
C GLY A 64 11.07 -1.76 -2.52
N GLY A 65 11.78 -2.66 -3.21
CA GLY A 65 11.93 -2.63 -4.67
C GLY A 65 13.19 -1.90 -5.13
N ASP A 66 13.43 -1.92 -6.44
CA ASP A 66 14.56 -1.19 -7.03
C ASP A 66 14.21 0.30 -7.16
N ILE A 67 15.20 1.17 -7.06
CA ILE A 67 15.03 2.62 -7.22
C ILE A 67 16.06 3.18 -8.20
N VAL A 68 15.61 4.07 -9.09
CA VAL A 68 16.45 4.73 -10.08
C VAL A 68 16.07 6.21 -10.21
N GLU A 69 17.08 7.06 -10.15
CA GLU A 69 16.95 8.49 -10.44
C GLU A 69 17.20 8.74 -11.93
N VAL A 70 16.30 9.49 -12.57
CA VAL A 70 16.48 9.97 -13.94
C VAL A 70 17.40 11.18 -13.90
N GLU A 71 18.58 11.05 -14.50
CA GLU A 71 19.52 12.16 -14.64
C GLU A 71 19.26 12.93 -15.94
N MET A 72 19.44 14.24 -15.89
CA MET A 72 19.33 15.07 -17.09
C MET A 72 20.61 15.02 -17.91
N VAL A 73 20.48 14.93 -19.23
CA VAL A 73 21.61 15.11 -20.15
C VAL A 73 22.12 16.56 -20.12
N VAL A 74 21.20 17.51 -19.96
CA VAL A 74 21.51 18.95 -19.81
C VAL A 74 20.84 19.43 -18.53
N PRO A 75 21.59 19.88 -17.50
CA PRO A 75 21.00 20.29 -16.24
C PRO A 75 20.12 21.53 -16.40
N TYR A 76 19.03 21.61 -15.63
CA TYR A 76 18.32 22.86 -15.43
C TYR A 76 19.28 23.90 -14.83
N PRO A 77 19.14 25.17 -15.22
CA PRO A 77 19.89 26.25 -14.59
C PRO A 77 19.69 26.24 -13.07
N ASP A 78 20.68 26.69 -12.30
CA ASP A 78 20.64 26.65 -10.82
C ASP A 78 19.54 27.54 -10.23
N THR A 79 18.99 28.46 -11.03
CA THR A 79 17.91 29.35 -10.63
C THR A 79 16.66 29.11 -11.47
N TYR A 80 15.50 29.08 -10.81
CA TYR A 80 14.23 28.81 -11.46
C TYR A 80 13.84 29.89 -12.48
N GLU A 81 14.34 31.11 -12.30
CA GLU A 81 14.00 32.25 -13.16
C GLU A 81 14.67 32.19 -14.54
N GLU A 82 15.70 31.37 -14.72
CA GLU A 82 16.36 31.15 -16.02
C GLU A 82 15.61 30.14 -16.93
N VAL A 83 14.43 29.69 -16.50
CA VAL A 83 13.55 28.79 -17.27
C VAL A 83 12.55 29.59 -18.15
N THR A 84 12.61 30.93 -18.15
CA THR A 84 11.73 31.84 -18.93
C THR A 84 12.51 32.58 -20.01
#